data_AF-F8ACM4-F1
#
_entry.id   AF-F8ACM4-F1
#
_cell.length_a   1.000
_cell.length_b   1.000
_cell.length_c   1.000
_cell.angle_alpha   90.00
_cell.angle_beta   90.00
_cell.angle_gamma   90.00
#
_symmetry.space_group_name_H-M   'P 1'
#
loop_
_entity.id
_entity.type
_entity.pdbx_description
1 polymer ?
#
loop_
_entity_poly.entity_id
_entity_poly.type
_entity_poly.pdbx_seq_one_letter_code
_entity_poly.pdbx_strand_id
1 'polypeptide(L)'
;MLGKIKYYYSKKEYGVIVGEDKIDRFFNIGDIIMGVPEKDAKVIFKPKKGRNHPRASNVKIIGKIYCRGTSTRKKVIKEYNLKPVAHVRLLYGQKKISCTGHILTDRYYCFWFKNRQNFEDNGYFFCGYDAAEQFLDLLQLPHLPIFDPLKSPKKPPSSDNKNESREKIDMKDGRKAGDTNKIENPIAKQLYDAFHLLIICADIIPKTDSPLANIKKEIERNLYKELANEVMKELDKSIKGLNTIISKILKTPLQQKIQELREKGNDIKEYKFDLLNERLKAKGVQKSFFG
;
A
#
# COMPACT_ATOMS: atom_id res chain seq x y z
N MET A 1 -24.23 16.95 -6.09
CA MET A 1 -23.80 17.35 -7.45
C MET A 1 -22.37 16.91 -7.64
N LEU A 2 -22.04 16.38 -8.82
CA LEU A 2 -20.68 16.02 -9.21
C LEU A 2 -19.97 17.23 -9.83
N GLY A 3 -18.66 17.23 -9.77
CA GLY A 3 -17.82 18.25 -10.39
C GLY A 3 -16.34 17.94 -10.27
N LYS A 4 -15.51 18.92 -10.62
CA LYS A 4 -14.06 18.85 -10.46
C LYS A 4 -13.51 20.12 -9.84
N ILE A 5 -12.46 20.00 -9.04
CA ILE A 5 -11.74 21.16 -8.52
C ILE A 5 -11.02 21.83 -9.70
N LYS A 6 -11.45 23.05 -10.04
CA LYS A 6 -10.82 23.90 -11.06
C LYS A 6 -9.44 24.36 -10.61
N TYR A 7 -9.36 24.80 -9.36
CA TYR A 7 -8.12 25.15 -8.67
C TYR A 7 -8.35 25.20 -7.15
N TYR A 8 -7.28 25.05 -6.39
CA TYR A 8 -7.24 25.24 -4.94
C TYR A 8 -6.02 26.07 -4.56
N TYR A 9 -6.23 27.13 -3.78
CA TYR A 9 -5.18 28.04 -3.34
C TYR A 9 -4.88 27.77 -1.87
N SER A 10 -3.89 26.90 -1.62
CA SER A 10 -3.57 26.39 -0.28
C SER A 10 -3.25 27.49 0.75
N LYS A 11 -2.55 28.56 0.35
CA LYS A 11 -2.17 29.65 1.27
C LYS A 11 -3.36 30.46 1.81
N LYS A 12 -4.48 30.53 1.10
CA LYS A 12 -5.72 31.22 1.53
C LYS A 12 -6.87 30.24 1.78
N GLU A 13 -6.60 28.94 1.72
CA GLU A 13 -7.53 27.87 2.07
C GLU A 13 -8.91 27.93 1.36
N TYR A 14 -8.92 28.34 0.08
CA TYR A 14 -10.13 28.34 -0.74
C TYR A 14 -9.86 27.77 -2.14
N GLY A 15 -10.93 27.38 -2.82
CA GLY A 15 -10.86 26.93 -4.21
C GLY A 15 -12.17 27.11 -4.96
N VAL A 16 -12.15 26.67 -6.22
CA VAL A 16 -13.33 26.67 -7.10
C VAL A 16 -13.55 25.27 -7.64
N ILE A 17 -14.81 24.84 -7.62
CA ILE A 17 -15.29 23.62 -8.26
C ILE A 17 -16.07 24.02 -9.50
N VAL A 18 -15.80 23.38 -10.63
CA VAL A 18 -16.71 23.41 -11.78
C VAL A 18 -17.67 22.24 -11.65
N GLY A 19 -18.96 22.52 -11.49
CA GLY A 19 -19.99 21.49 -11.50
C GLY A 19 -20.17 20.90 -12.90
N GLU A 20 -20.83 19.75 -13.00
CA GLU A 20 -21.22 19.17 -14.30
C GLU A 20 -22.16 20.08 -15.11
N ASP A 21 -22.88 20.96 -14.41
CA ASP A 21 -23.66 22.05 -15.00
C ASP A 21 -22.81 23.22 -15.52
N LYS A 22 -21.49 23.08 -15.51
CA LYS A 22 -20.50 24.07 -15.96
C LYS A 22 -20.50 25.37 -15.13
N ILE A 23 -21.11 25.37 -13.95
CA ILE A 23 -21.12 26.54 -13.06
C ILE A 23 -19.97 26.44 -12.04
N ASP A 24 -19.14 27.49 -12.01
CA ASP A 24 -18.08 27.69 -11.03
C ASP A 24 -18.68 27.98 -9.64
N ARG A 25 -18.20 27.27 -8.62
CA ARG A 25 -18.64 27.40 -7.23
C ARG A 25 -17.46 27.50 -6.29
N PHE A 26 -17.49 28.50 -5.42
CA PHE A 26 -16.47 28.71 -4.41
C PHE A 26 -16.65 27.78 -3.20
N PHE A 27 -15.55 27.28 -2.65
CA PHE A 27 -15.50 26.55 -1.39
C PHE A 27 -14.29 26.99 -0.56
N ASN A 28 -14.41 26.91 0.77
CA ASN A 28 -13.30 27.05 1.71
C ASN A 28 -12.85 25.67 2.20
N ILE A 29 -11.67 25.57 2.83
CA ILE A 29 -11.19 24.30 3.41
C ILE A 29 -12.21 23.68 4.39
N GLY A 30 -12.91 24.51 5.18
CA GLY A 30 -13.95 24.05 6.11
C GLY A 30 -15.21 23.50 5.44
N ASP A 31 -15.41 23.75 4.14
CA ASP A 31 -16.49 23.14 3.36
C ASP A 31 -16.15 21.69 2.96
N ILE A 32 -14.88 21.27 3.09
CA ILE A 32 -14.41 19.93 2.75
C ILE A 32 -14.66 18.97 3.92
N ILE A 33 -15.51 17.98 3.68
CA ILE A 33 -15.81 16.93 4.65
C ILE A 33 -14.91 15.70 4.48
N MET A 34 -14.30 15.51 3.31
CA MET A 34 -13.41 14.38 3.05
C MET A 34 -12.45 14.62 1.87
N GLY A 35 -11.18 14.23 2.07
CA GLY A 35 -10.10 14.27 1.10
C GLY A 35 -9.27 15.57 1.12
N VAL A 36 -8.20 15.60 0.32
CA VAL A 36 -7.31 16.77 0.17
C VAL A 36 -7.52 17.40 -1.22
N PRO A 37 -7.89 18.70 -1.29
CA PRO A 37 -8.23 19.36 -2.54
C PRO A 37 -7.01 19.52 -3.43
N GLU A 38 -7.12 19.04 -4.66
CA GLU A 38 -6.10 19.13 -5.71
C GLU A 38 -6.78 19.49 -7.02
N LYS A 39 -6.05 20.16 -7.92
CA LYS A 39 -6.56 20.49 -9.25
C LYS A 39 -7.03 19.20 -9.96
N ASP A 40 -8.14 19.30 -10.68
CA ASP A 40 -8.79 18.25 -11.45
C ASP A 40 -9.36 17.07 -10.62
N ALA A 41 -9.24 17.12 -9.29
CA ALA A 41 -9.83 16.12 -8.42
C ALA A 41 -11.36 16.12 -8.57
N LYS A 42 -11.93 14.93 -8.78
CA LYS A 42 -13.39 14.74 -8.83
C LYS A 42 -13.99 14.94 -7.45
N VAL A 43 -15.13 15.59 -7.38
CA VAL A 43 -15.81 15.92 -6.13
C VAL A 43 -17.31 15.66 -6.20
N ILE A 44 -17.89 15.30 -5.07
CA ILE A 44 -19.33 15.44 -4.80
C ILE A 44 -19.49 16.59 -3.83
N PHE A 45 -20.45 17.47 -4.09
CA PHE A 45 -20.74 18.61 -3.22
C PHE A 45 -22.23 18.96 -3.23
N LYS A 46 -22.64 19.75 -2.25
CA LYS A 46 -23.97 20.37 -2.16
C LYS A 46 -23.88 21.83 -2.65
N PRO A 47 -24.54 22.19 -3.77
CA PRO A 47 -24.64 23.58 -4.20
C PRO A 47 -25.33 24.44 -3.14
N LYS A 48 -24.84 25.66 -2.94
CA LYS A 48 -25.44 26.65 -2.03
C LYS A 48 -25.38 28.04 -2.66
N LYS A 49 -26.39 28.87 -2.42
CA LYS A 49 -26.36 30.30 -2.77
C LYS A 49 -25.39 31.01 -1.81
N GLY A 50 -24.30 31.57 -2.32
CA GLY A 50 -23.41 32.43 -1.55
C GLY A 50 -23.86 33.89 -1.61
N ARG A 51 -23.23 34.75 -0.78
CA ARG A 51 -23.55 36.18 -0.75
C ARG A 51 -23.25 36.87 -2.10
N ASN A 52 -22.07 36.59 -2.67
CA ASN A 52 -21.60 37.25 -3.89
C ASN A 52 -21.46 36.28 -5.08
N HIS A 53 -21.28 34.99 -4.81
CA HIS A 53 -21.02 33.97 -5.82
C HIS A 53 -21.67 32.64 -5.43
N PRO A 54 -22.02 31.76 -6.39
CA PRO A 54 -22.39 30.38 -6.09
C PRO A 54 -21.33 29.68 -5.24
N ARG A 55 -21.76 28.88 -4.27
CA ARG A 55 -20.87 28.15 -3.35
C ARG A 55 -21.11 26.65 -3.40
N ALA A 56 -20.09 25.92 -3.00
CA ALA A 56 -20.17 24.50 -2.68
C ALA A 56 -19.99 24.31 -1.17
N SER A 57 -20.71 23.35 -0.61
CA SER A 57 -20.62 22.91 0.78
C SER A 57 -20.64 21.39 0.82
N ASN A 58 -20.22 20.77 1.94
CA ASN A 58 -20.09 19.32 2.06
C ASN A 58 -19.29 18.71 0.91
N VAL A 59 -18.16 19.35 0.57
CA VAL A 59 -17.28 18.93 -0.51
C VAL A 59 -16.57 17.65 -0.11
N LYS A 60 -16.78 16.59 -0.89
CA LYS A 60 -16.17 15.29 -0.73
C LYS A 60 -15.37 14.97 -1.98
N ILE A 61 -14.06 14.78 -1.83
CA ILE A 61 -13.19 14.41 -2.94
C ILE A 61 -13.30 12.91 -3.15
N ILE A 62 -13.74 12.55 -4.36
CA ILE A 62 -13.94 11.16 -4.76
C ILE A 62 -12.58 10.49 -4.88
N GLY A 63 -12.46 9.25 -4.38
CA GLY A 63 -11.22 8.51 -4.49
C GLY A 63 -10.16 8.91 -3.45
N LYS A 64 -10.51 9.73 -2.44
CA LYS A 64 -9.64 10.04 -1.30
C LYS A 64 -10.34 9.87 0.04
N ILE A 65 -9.67 9.18 0.98
CA ILE A 65 -10.11 9.05 2.38
C ILE A 65 -9.38 10.07 3.25
N TYR A 66 -10.13 10.76 4.10
CA TYR A 66 -9.60 11.52 5.23
C TYR A 66 -10.06 10.86 6.55
N CYS A 67 -9.13 10.63 7.47
CA CYS A 67 -9.32 9.70 8.59
C CYS A 67 -8.80 10.23 9.94
N ARG A 68 -8.54 11.54 10.07
CA ARG A 68 -7.99 12.09 11.32
C ARG A 68 -9.02 12.01 12.46
N GLY A 69 -8.64 11.34 13.55
CA GLY A 69 -9.47 11.15 14.75
C GLY A 69 -10.38 9.92 14.70
N THR A 70 -10.58 9.29 15.87
CA THR A 70 -11.36 8.04 16.02
C THR A 70 -12.80 8.15 15.53
N SER A 71 -13.46 9.28 15.77
CA SER A 71 -14.83 9.53 15.29
C SER A 71 -14.93 9.52 13.77
N THR A 72 -13.96 10.11 13.07
CA THR A 72 -13.86 10.10 11.62
C THR A 72 -13.64 8.67 11.10
N ARG A 73 -12.74 7.89 11.71
CA ARG A 73 -12.51 6.48 11.31
C ARG A 73 -13.77 5.64 11.45
N LYS A 74 -14.55 5.82 12.52
CA LYS A 74 -15.87 5.18 12.70
C LYS A 74 -16.88 5.59 11.62
N LYS A 75 -16.84 6.82 11.11
CA LYS A 75 -17.67 7.24 9.96
C LYS A 75 -17.21 6.56 8.67
N VAL A 76 -15.90 6.51 8.43
CA VAL A 76 -15.33 5.86 7.24
C VAL A 76 -15.74 4.38 7.16
N ILE A 77 -15.63 3.59 8.23
CA ILE A 77 -16.02 2.16 8.18
C ILE A 77 -17.53 1.94 7.95
N LYS A 78 -18.37 2.91 8.35
CA LYS A 78 -19.81 2.89 8.10
C LYS A 78 -20.12 3.18 6.64
N GLU A 79 -19.42 4.15 6.03
CA GLU A 79 -19.64 4.57 4.63
C GLU A 79 -18.96 3.66 3.60
N TYR A 80 -17.88 2.99 3.98
CA TYR A 80 -17.00 2.27 3.06
C TYR A 80 -16.77 0.82 3.46
N ASN A 81 -16.65 -0.04 2.44
CA ASN A 81 -15.96 -1.31 2.57
C ASN A 81 -14.46 -1.06 2.49
N LEU A 82 -13.71 -1.49 3.51
CA LEU A 82 -12.26 -1.36 3.57
C LEU A 82 -11.61 -2.74 3.54
N LYS A 83 -10.47 -2.85 2.86
CA LYS A 83 -9.63 -4.05 2.89
C LYS A 83 -8.16 -3.66 3.03
N PRO A 84 -7.42 -4.19 4.02
CA PRO A 84 -5.98 -3.96 4.10
C PRO A 84 -5.31 -4.67 2.92
N VAL A 85 -4.38 -3.98 2.26
CA VAL A 85 -3.70 -4.46 1.03
C VAL A 85 -2.25 -4.81 1.32
N ALA A 86 -1.55 -3.95 2.07
CA ALA A 86 -0.13 -4.14 2.39
C ALA A 86 0.27 -3.33 3.63
N HIS A 87 1.33 -3.78 4.30
CA HIS A 87 2.07 -3.05 5.33
C HIS A 87 3.56 -3.09 4.94
N VAL A 88 4.15 -1.94 4.64
CA VAL A 88 5.45 -1.87 3.95
C VAL A 88 6.35 -0.81 4.60
N ARG A 89 7.64 -1.15 4.73
CA ARG A 89 8.70 -0.21 5.11
C ARG A 89 9.02 0.74 3.94
N LEU A 90 9.11 2.04 4.23
CA LEU A 90 9.62 3.03 3.29
C LEU A 90 11.15 3.01 3.30
N LEU A 91 11.73 3.09 2.11
CA LEU A 91 13.17 3.27 1.93
C LEU A 91 13.57 4.73 2.11
N TYR A 92 14.86 4.97 2.35
CA TYR A 92 15.44 6.31 2.39
C TYR A 92 15.06 7.10 1.13
N GLY A 93 14.55 8.32 1.34
CA GLY A 93 14.05 9.21 0.29
C GLY A 93 12.60 8.97 -0.15
N GLN A 94 11.97 7.86 0.22
CA GLN A 94 10.56 7.59 -0.10
C GLN A 94 9.62 8.28 0.90
N LYS A 95 8.47 8.76 0.41
CA LYS A 95 7.46 9.44 1.21
C LYS A 95 6.05 9.04 0.75
N LYS A 96 5.10 8.98 1.69
CA LYS A 96 3.66 8.83 1.40
C LYS A 96 2.83 9.84 2.18
N ILE A 97 1.76 10.35 1.59
CA ILE A 97 0.78 11.18 2.31
C ILE A 97 -0.27 10.25 2.91
N SER A 98 -0.40 10.26 4.24
CA SER A 98 -1.40 9.46 4.94
C SER A 98 -2.81 10.06 4.85
N CYS A 99 -3.83 9.25 5.11
CA CYS A 99 -5.22 9.70 5.21
C CYS A 99 -5.47 10.67 6.36
N THR A 100 -4.49 10.89 7.24
CA THR A 100 -4.56 11.92 8.30
C THR A 100 -3.98 13.27 7.85
N GLY A 101 -3.36 13.33 6.68
CA GLY A 101 -2.65 14.50 6.16
C GLY A 101 -1.15 14.53 6.49
N HIS A 102 -0.66 13.65 7.37
CA HIS A 102 0.76 13.58 7.72
C HIS A 102 1.59 12.87 6.65
N ILE A 103 2.83 13.33 6.45
CA ILE A 103 3.84 12.67 5.61
C ILE A 103 4.42 11.50 6.39
N LEU A 104 4.43 10.32 5.77
CA LEU A 104 5.05 9.10 6.26
C LEU A 104 6.42 8.94 5.60
N THR A 105 7.42 8.62 6.41
CA THR A 105 8.81 8.38 5.99
C THR A 105 9.38 7.06 6.53
N ASP A 106 8.70 6.40 7.46
CA ASP A 106 9.14 5.15 8.08
C ASP A 106 8.44 3.93 7.47
N ARG A 107 7.12 3.83 7.67
CA ARG A 107 6.30 2.73 7.17
C ARG A 107 4.91 3.20 6.82
N TYR A 108 4.19 2.43 6.02
CA TYR A 108 2.79 2.68 5.73
C TYR A 108 1.98 1.39 5.63
N TYR A 109 0.71 1.51 5.95
CA TYR A 109 -0.33 0.60 5.49
C TYR A 109 -1.00 1.16 4.24
N CYS A 110 -1.38 0.29 3.33
CA CYS A 110 -2.24 0.60 2.19
C CYS A 110 -3.58 -0.12 2.38
N PHE A 111 -4.67 0.62 2.22
CA PHE A 111 -6.02 0.07 2.22
C PHE A 111 -6.67 0.35 0.88
N TRP A 112 -7.39 -0.66 0.37
CA TRP A 112 -8.40 -0.47 -0.64
C TRP A 112 -9.71 -0.05 0.03
N PHE A 113 -10.45 0.83 -0.61
CA PHE A 113 -11.78 1.20 -0.18
C PHE A 113 -12.77 1.26 -1.34
N LYS A 114 -14.03 1.02 -1.02
CA LYS A 114 -15.16 1.19 -1.93
C LYS A 114 -16.37 1.69 -1.16
N ASN A 115 -16.94 2.82 -1.58
CA ASN A 115 -18.13 3.36 -0.93
C ASN A 115 -19.29 2.37 -1.11
N ARG A 116 -20.09 2.23 -0.06
CA ARG A 116 -21.20 1.25 -0.03
C ARG A 116 -22.38 1.65 -0.93
N GLN A 117 -22.53 2.94 -1.23
CA GLN A 117 -23.64 3.49 -2.00
C GLN A 117 -23.19 4.05 -3.36
N ASN A 118 -22.00 4.64 -3.44
CA ASN A 118 -21.45 5.19 -4.67
C ASN A 118 -20.29 4.35 -5.21
N PHE A 119 -20.55 3.54 -6.24
CA PHE A 119 -19.55 2.65 -6.82
C PHE A 119 -18.35 3.39 -7.45
N GLU A 120 -18.49 4.65 -7.85
CA GLU A 120 -17.39 5.46 -8.39
C GLU A 120 -16.41 5.96 -7.31
N ASP A 121 -16.85 5.98 -6.05
CA ASP A 121 -16.03 6.42 -4.91
C ASP A 121 -15.28 5.23 -4.30
N ASN A 122 -14.28 4.79 -5.03
CA ASN A 122 -13.39 3.71 -4.64
C ASN A 122 -11.94 4.08 -4.96
N GLY A 123 -11.00 3.38 -4.33
CA GLY A 123 -9.59 3.64 -4.55
C GLY A 123 -8.71 3.04 -3.47
N TYR A 124 -7.57 3.70 -3.25
CA TYR A 124 -6.58 3.31 -2.26
C TYR A 124 -6.19 4.51 -1.42
N PHE A 125 -5.89 4.29 -0.15
CA PHE A 125 -5.29 5.30 0.70
C PHE A 125 -4.17 4.70 1.54
N PHE A 126 -3.24 5.56 1.94
CA PHE A 126 -2.15 5.20 2.85
C PHE A 126 -2.47 5.66 4.27
N CYS A 127 -2.03 4.91 5.27
CA CYS A 127 -2.14 5.29 6.67
C CYS A 127 -0.86 4.97 7.42
N GLY A 128 -0.57 5.78 8.42
CA GLY A 128 0.46 5.45 9.40
C GLY A 128 -0.02 4.31 10.31
N TYR A 129 0.92 3.73 11.06
CA TYR A 129 0.70 2.56 11.90
C TYR A 129 -0.53 2.71 12.82
N ASP A 130 -0.57 3.71 13.70
CA ASP A 130 -1.66 3.86 14.68
C ASP A 130 -3.06 4.00 14.05
N ALA A 131 -3.15 4.68 12.91
CA ALA A 131 -4.41 4.85 12.20
C ALA A 131 -4.87 3.54 11.55
N ALA A 132 -3.92 2.75 11.03
CA ALA A 132 -4.18 1.47 10.40
C ALA A 132 -4.63 0.42 11.42
N GLU A 133 -3.92 0.32 12.54
CA GLU A 133 -4.24 -0.60 13.64
C GLU A 133 -5.66 -0.35 14.15
N GLN A 134 -6.04 0.92 14.36
CA GLN A 134 -7.41 1.24 14.76
C GLN A 134 -8.44 0.86 13.68
N PHE A 135 -8.12 0.95 12.38
CA PHE A 135 -9.01 0.46 11.33
C PHE A 135 -9.15 -1.07 11.38
N LEU A 136 -8.05 -1.79 11.56
CA LEU A 136 -8.04 -3.25 11.66
C LEU A 136 -8.87 -3.72 12.86
N ASP A 137 -8.66 -3.11 14.03
CA ASP A 137 -9.43 -3.38 15.25
C ASP A 137 -10.93 -3.15 15.04
N LEU A 138 -11.30 -1.98 14.49
CA LEU A 138 -12.70 -1.62 14.26
C LEU A 138 -13.39 -2.54 13.23
N LEU A 139 -12.62 -3.10 12.29
CA LEU A 139 -13.11 -4.05 11.29
C LEU A 139 -12.98 -5.51 11.74
N GLN A 140 -12.37 -5.78 12.90
CA GLN A 140 -12.03 -7.11 13.40
C GLN A 140 -11.19 -7.93 12.40
N LEU A 141 -10.22 -7.27 11.76
CA LEU A 141 -9.32 -7.88 10.79
C LEU A 141 -7.95 -8.17 11.43
N PRO A 142 -7.26 -9.24 11.00
CA PRO A 142 -5.90 -9.50 11.46
C PRO A 142 -4.94 -8.41 11.00
N HIS A 143 -3.94 -8.16 11.83
CA HIS A 143 -2.87 -7.23 11.54
C HIS A 143 -1.96 -7.80 10.45
N LEU A 144 -1.55 -6.94 9.50
CA LEU A 144 -0.69 -7.39 8.42
C LEU A 144 0.78 -7.33 8.86
N PRO A 145 1.57 -8.39 8.64
CA PRO A 145 3.01 -8.33 8.86
C PRO A 145 3.63 -7.28 7.94
N ILE A 146 4.62 -6.56 8.47
CA ILE A 146 5.39 -5.60 7.66
C ILE A 146 6.30 -6.36 6.70
N PHE A 147 6.28 -5.97 5.42
CA PHE A 147 7.36 -6.28 4.51
C PHE A 147 8.48 -5.26 4.72
N ASP A 148 9.59 -5.71 5.29
CA ASP A 148 10.78 -4.90 5.54
C ASP A 148 11.96 -5.40 4.68
N PRO A 149 12.39 -4.64 3.67
CA PRO A 149 13.52 -5.01 2.82
C PRO A 149 14.88 -4.66 3.44
N LEU A 150 14.92 -3.91 4.54
CA LEU A 150 16.17 -3.46 5.14
C LEU A 150 16.75 -4.51 6.07
N LYS A 151 18.08 -4.59 6.15
CA LYS A 151 18.74 -5.43 7.16
C LYS A 151 18.35 -4.91 8.54
N SER A 152 18.00 -5.83 9.44
CA SER A 152 17.88 -5.46 10.84
C SER A 152 19.23 -4.91 11.32
N PRO A 153 19.28 -3.85 12.12
CA PRO A 153 20.52 -3.39 12.70
C PRO A 153 21.17 -4.57 13.42
N LYS A 154 22.41 -4.90 13.05
CA LYS A 154 23.18 -5.93 13.74
C LYS A 154 23.26 -5.48 15.19
N LYS A 155 22.71 -6.26 16.13
CA LYS A 155 23.05 -6.07 17.53
C LYS A 155 24.58 -6.12 17.61
N PRO A 156 25.26 -5.15 18.25
CA PRO A 156 26.68 -5.26 18.47
C PRO A 156 26.96 -6.61 19.15
N PRO A 157 28.09 -7.26 18.86
CA PRO A 157 28.49 -8.45 19.60
C PRO A 157 28.62 -8.01 21.06
N SER A 158 27.68 -8.44 21.89
CA SER A 158 27.74 -8.26 23.32
C SER A 158 28.93 -9.07 23.82
N SER A 159 30.03 -8.40 24.11
CA SER A 159 30.95 -8.88 25.13
C SER A 159 30.17 -8.99 26.45
N ASP A 160 30.49 -10.05 27.16
CA ASP A 160 30.20 -10.29 28.57
C ASP A 160 28.96 -11.14 28.88
N ASN A 161 29.28 -12.40 29.16
CA ASN A 161 28.59 -13.24 30.12
C ASN A 161 28.28 -12.45 31.40
N LYS A 162 27.00 -12.25 31.72
CA LYS A 162 26.40 -12.66 33.01
C LYS A 162 24.91 -12.25 33.10
N ASN A 163 24.12 -13.28 33.40
CA ASN A 163 22.83 -13.31 34.09
C ASN A 163 21.64 -12.50 33.55
N GLU A 164 20.67 -13.32 33.16
CA GLU A 164 19.26 -13.04 32.94
C GLU A 164 18.63 -12.15 34.02
N SER A 165 18.11 -11.00 33.59
CA SER A 165 16.83 -10.50 34.05
C SER A 165 16.09 -9.97 32.83
N ARG A 166 15.07 -10.72 32.41
CA ARG A 166 14.20 -10.44 31.27
C ARG A 166 13.43 -9.14 31.49
N GLU A 167 13.96 -8.03 31.00
CA GLU A 167 13.11 -6.88 30.67
C GLU A 167 12.44 -7.16 29.33
N LYS A 168 11.23 -7.71 29.42
CA LYS A 168 10.26 -7.73 28.33
C LYS A 168 9.87 -6.29 28.02
N ILE A 169 10.48 -5.72 26.99
CA ILE A 169 9.81 -4.65 26.25
C ILE A 169 8.75 -5.34 25.42
N ASP A 170 7.52 -5.34 25.96
CA ASP A 170 6.31 -5.82 25.30
C ASP A 170 6.06 -5.03 24.02
N MET A 171 6.68 -5.45 22.92
CA MET A 171 6.05 -5.31 21.61
C MET A 171 4.86 -6.27 21.62
N LYS A 172 3.68 -5.74 21.96
CA LYS A 172 2.38 -6.38 21.72
C LYS A 172 2.16 -6.52 20.21
N ASP A 173 2.94 -7.38 19.57
CA ASP A 173 2.53 -8.02 18.33
C ASP A 173 1.57 -9.11 18.76
N GLY A 174 0.27 -8.92 18.48
CA GLY A 174 -0.84 -9.79 18.88
C GLY A 174 -0.84 -11.18 18.24
N ARG A 175 0.33 -11.79 18.05
CA ARG A 175 0.42 -13.24 17.82
C ARG A 175 0.16 -13.92 19.15
N LYS A 176 -1.08 -14.41 19.32
CA LYS A 176 -1.23 -15.70 20.02
C LYS A 176 -0.24 -16.64 19.36
N ALA A 177 0.76 -17.07 20.12
CA ALA A 177 1.69 -18.13 19.76
C ALA A 177 0.88 -19.43 19.58
N GLY A 178 0.26 -19.55 18.41
CA GLY A 178 -0.20 -20.80 17.82
C GLY A 178 0.94 -21.29 16.95
N ASP A 179 1.80 -22.07 17.59
CA ASP A 179 2.88 -22.83 17.00
C ASP A 179 2.36 -23.70 15.83
N THR A 180 2.75 -23.33 14.62
CA THR A 180 2.99 -24.31 13.55
C THR A 180 4.25 -23.84 12.85
N ASN A 181 5.31 -24.63 13.00
CA ASN A 181 6.60 -24.48 12.34
C ASN A 181 6.41 -24.73 10.82
N LYS A 182 5.65 -23.86 10.14
CA LYS A 182 5.31 -24.02 8.72
C LYS A 182 6.55 -23.69 7.89
N ILE A 183 7.12 -24.72 7.29
CA ILE A 183 8.21 -24.59 6.34
C ILE A 183 7.71 -23.78 5.14
N GLU A 184 8.37 -22.66 4.85
CA GLU A 184 8.05 -21.83 3.68
C GLU A 184 8.46 -22.54 2.39
N ASN A 185 7.59 -22.49 1.40
CA ASN A 185 7.93 -22.93 0.05
C ASN A 185 8.99 -21.96 -0.53
N PRO A 186 10.21 -22.43 -0.85
CA PRO A 186 11.32 -21.55 -1.21
C PRO A 186 11.07 -20.78 -2.52
N ILE A 187 10.35 -21.39 -3.47
CA ILE A 187 9.98 -20.74 -4.74
C ILE A 187 8.93 -19.67 -4.50
N ALA A 188 7.88 -20.00 -3.74
CA ALA A 188 6.85 -19.03 -3.38
C ALA A 188 7.44 -17.87 -2.56
N LYS A 189 8.44 -18.15 -1.71
CA LYS A 189 9.14 -17.13 -0.92
C LYS A 189 9.96 -16.17 -1.79
N GLN A 190 10.76 -16.69 -2.73
CA GLN A 190 11.48 -15.84 -3.69
C GLN A 190 10.49 -14.99 -4.51
N LEU A 191 9.35 -15.58 -4.91
CA LEU A 191 8.32 -14.88 -5.67
C LEU A 191 7.60 -13.80 -4.84
N TYR A 192 7.35 -14.08 -3.56
CA TYR A 192 6.83 -13.12 -2.58
C TYR A 192 7.77 -11.93 -2.41
N ASP A 193 9.06 -12.18 -2.26
CA ASP A 193 10.07 -11.14 -2.13
C ASP A 193 10.15 -10.28 -3.40
N ALA A 194 10.23 -10.91 -4.57
CA ALA A 194 10.25 -10.21 -5.85
C ALA A 194 9.00 -9.33 -6.07
N PHE A 195 7.82 -9.83 -5.67
CA PHE A 195 6.56 -9.09 -5.75
C PHE A 195 6.58 -7.80 -4.91
N HIS A 196 7.00 -7.89 -3.65
CA HIS A 196 7.05 -6.72 -2.76
C HIS A 196 8.16 -5.75 -3.15
N LEU A 197 9.31 -6.25 -3.61
CA LEU A 197 10.40 -5.43 -4.11
C LEU A 197 10.01 -4.69 -5.39
N LEU A 198 9.25 -5.30 -6.31
CA LEU A 198 8.69 -4.59 -7.46
C LEU A 198 7.80 -3.43 -7.02
N ILE A 199 6.91 -3.66 -6.04
CA ILE A 199 6.03 -2.62 -5.48
C ILE A 199 6.85 -1.44 -4.98
N ILE A 200 7.91 -1.70 -4.23
CA ILE A 200 8.79 -0.68 -3.65
C ILE A 200 9.60 0.04 -4.74
N CYS A 201 10.20 -0.69 -5.67
CA CYS A 201 11.06 -0.13 -6.72
C CYS A 201 10.28 0.74 -7.70
N ALA A 202 9.05 0.34 -8.05
CA ALA A 202 8.22 1.06 -9.01
C ALA A 202 7.25 2.06 -8.36
N ASP A 203 7.16 2.08 -7.04
CA ASP A 203 6.19 2.85 -6.26
C ASP A 203 4.72 2.63 -6.71
N ILE A 204 4.35 1.37 -6.93
CA ILE A 204 3.02 0.99 -7.46
C ILE A 204 2.12 0.37 -6.39
N ILE A 205 0.81 0.44 -6.61
CA ILE A 205 -0.19 -0.25 -5.78
C ILE A 205 -0.74 -1.46 -6.54
N PRO A 206 -0.77 -2.67 -5.96
CA PRO A 206 -1.38 -3.84 -6.59
C PRO A 206 -2.90 -3.70 -6.59
N LYS A 207 -3.45 -3.12 -7.66
CA LYS A 207 -4.90 -2.88 -7.79
C LYS A 207 -5.67 -4.20 -7.73
N THR A 208 -6.79 -4.26 -7.01
CA THR A 208 -7.63 -5.44 -6.73
C THR A 208 -7.98 -6.27 -7.95
N ASP A 209 -8.17 -5.63 -9.11
CA ASP A 209 -8.58 -6.27 -10.36
C ASP A 209 -7.44 -6.33 -11.40
N SER A 210 -6.20 -6.32 -10.92
CA SER A 210 -5.00 -6.38 -11.78
C SER A 210 -4.36 -7.76 -11.80
N PRO A 211 -3.58 -8.10 -12.85
CA PRO A 211 -2.73 -9.29 -12.86
C PRO A 211 -1.84 -9.40 -11.61
N LEU A 212 -1.36 -8.26 -11.09
CA LEU A 212 -0.53 -8.20 -9.89
C LEU A 212 -1.30 -8.66 -8.64
N ALA A 213 -2.58 -8.28 -8.49
CA ALA A 213 -3.39 -8.79 -7.37
C ALA A 213 -3.68 -10.30 -7.47
N ASN A 214 -3.83 -10.85 -8.67
CA ASN A 214 -3.98 -12.29 -8.85
C ASN A 214 -2.69 -13.04 -8.49
N ILE A 215 -1.53 -12.53 -8.93
CA ILE A 215 -0.22 -13.07 -8.53
C ILE A 215 -0.07 -13.04 -7.00
N LYS A 216 -0.43 -11.94 -6.33
CA LYS A 216 -0.41 -11.85 -4.87
C LYS A 216 -1.19 -12.99 -4.20
N LYS A 217 -2.44 -13.22 -4.65
CA LYS A 217 -3.29 -14.29 -4.13
C LYS A 217 -2.70 -15.67 -4.36
N GLU A 218 -2.12 -15.91 -5.55
CA GLU A 218 -1.46 -17.18 -5.90
C GLU A 218 -0.21 -17.41 -5.03
N ILE A 219 0.59 -16.36 -4.76
CA ILE A 219 1.74 -16.44 -3.84
C ILE A 219 1.28 -16.77 -2.41
N GLU A 220 0.35 -15.98 -1.86
CA GLU A 220 -0.11 -16.14 -0.47
C GLU A 220 -0.75 -17.50 -0.20
N ARG A 221 -1.47 -18.05 -1.19
CA ARG A 221 -2.08 -19.39 -1.10
C ARG A 221 -1.03 -20.49 -1.04
N ASN A 222 0.13 -20.30 -1.67
CA ASN A 222 1.14 -21.34 -1.86
C ASN A 222 2.39 -21.16 -0.97
N LEU A 223 2.47 -20.08 -0.18
CA LEU A 223 3.65 -19.74 0.63
C LEU A 223 4.04 -20.83 1.65
N TYR A 224 3.06 -21.57 2.18
CA TYR A 224 3.28 -22.63 3.18
C TYR A 224 2.79 -24.01 2.69
N LYS A 225 2.67 -24.19 1.36
CA LYS A 225 2.32 -25.48 0.78
C LYS A 225 3.58 -26.24 0.37
N GLU A 226 3.53 -27.55 0.57
CA GLU A 226 4.56 -28.46 0.07
C GLU A 226 4.71 -28.37 -1.45
N LEU A 227 5.91 -28.71 -1.92
CA LEU A 227 6.28 -28.62 -3.32
C LEU A 227 5.67 -29.77 -4.12
N ALA A 228 4.39 -29.63 -4.48
CA ALA A 228 3.66 -30.57 -5.33
C ALA A 228 3.51 -30.04 -6.77
N ASN A 229 3.25 -30.95 -7.73
CA ASN A 229 3.12 -30.61 -9.15
C ASN A 229 2.06 -29.52 -9.42
N GLU A 230 0.90 -29.59 -8.76
CA GLU A 230 -0.16 -28.58 -8.93
C GLU A 230 0.26 -27.21 -8.38
N VAL A 231 0.92 -27.17 -7.21
CA VAL A 231 1.48 -25.94 -6.64
C VAL A 231 2.51 -25.35 -7.60
N MET A 232 3.36 -26.19 -8.20
CA MET A 232 4.36 -25.74 -9.16
C MET A 232 3.76 -25.18 -10.45
N LYS A 233 2.68 -25.78 -10.94
CA LYS A 233 1.96 -25.27 -12.12
C LYS A 233 1.35 -23.89 -11.87
N GLU A 234 0.77 -23.68 -10.68
CA GLU A 234 0.28 -22.36 -10.25
C GLU A 234 1.43 -21.34 -10.14
N LEU A 235 2.52 -21.71 -9.46
CA LEU A 235 3.68 -20.83 -9.28
C LEU A 235 4.32 -20.47 -10.62
N ASP A 236 4.50 -21.40 -11.55
CA ASP A 236 5.08 -21.13 -12.88
C ASP A 236 4.32 -20.03 -13.64
N LYS A 237 2.98 -20.03 -13.56
CA LYS A 237 2.14 -19.00 -14.17
C LYS A 237 2.40 -17.64 -13.52
N SER A 238 2.45 -17.58 -12.19
CA SER A 238 2.75 -16.36 -11.45
C SER A 238 4.18 -15.87 -11.67
N ILE A 239 5.18 -16.76 -11.79
CA ILE A 239 6.57 -16.44 -12.12
C ILE A 239 6.65 -15.77 -13.49
N LYS A 240 6.05 -16.37 -14.52
CA LYS A 240 6.01 -15.81 -15.89
C LYS A 240 5.26 -14.47 -15.93
N GLY A 241 4.14 -14.39 -15.21
CA GLY A 241 3.34 -13.18 -15.08
C GLY A 241 4.14 -12.04 -14.45
N LEU A 242 4.79 -12.28 -13.31
CA LEU A 242 5.57 -11.27 -12.60
C LEU A 242 6.79 -10.84 -13.42
N ASN A 243 7.51 -11.78 -14.06
CA ASN A 243 8.61 -11.48 -14.97
C ASN A 243 8.18 -10.51 -16.09
N THR A 244 7.00 -10.75 -16.67
CA THR A 244 6.41 -9.89 -17.71
C THR A 244 6.02 -8.51 -17.17
N ILE A 245 5.53 -8.43 -15.94
CA ILE A 245 5.19 -7.15 -15.30
C ILE A 245 6.48 -6.36 -15.01
N ILE A 246 7.50 -7.00 -14.46
CA ILE A 246 8.81 -6.37 -14.20
C ILE A 246 9.38 -5.81 -15.50
N SER A 247 9.38 -6.59 -16.59
CA SER A 247 9.92 -6.14 -17.87
C SER A 247 9.20 -4.91 -18.43
N LYS A 248 7.88 -4.82 -18.24
CA LYS A 248 7.09 -3.68 -18.71
C LYS A 248 7.25 -2.44 -17.82
N ILE A 249 7.28 -2.63 -16.50
CA ILE A 249 7.29 -1.54 -15.52
C ILE A 249 8.70 -1.01 -15.30
N LEU A 250 9.65 -1.88 -14.98
CA LEU A 250 11.02 -1.49 -14.64
C LEU A 250 11.93 -1.39 -15.87
N LYS A 251 11.60 -2.08 -16.98
CA LYS A 251 12.39 -2.16 -18.23
C LYS A 251 13.82 -2.68 -18.05
N THR A 252 14.18 -3.07 -16.83
CA THR A 252 15.48 -3.52 -16.36
C THR A 252 15.25 -4.63 -15.33
N PRO A 253 16.24 -5.51 -15.08
CA PRO A 253 16.10 -6.53 -14.06
C PRO A 253 15.84 -5.95 -12.67
N LEU A 254 15.06 -6.65 -11.86
CA LEU A 254 14.73 -6.25 -10.50
C LEU A 254 16.00 -6.10 -9.64
N GLN A 255 16.97 -6.99 -9.79
CA GLN A 255 18.28 -6.93 -9.11
C GLN A 255 18.99 -5.60 -9.34
N GLN A 256 18.93 -5.08 -10.57
CA GLN A 256 19.54 -3.81 -10.91
C GLN A 256 18.85 -2.65 -10.18
N LYS A 257 17.52 -2.66 -10.09
CA LYS A 257 16.77 -1.65 -9.34
C LYS A 257 17.02 -1.72 -7.83
N ILE A 258 17.18 -2.92 -7.29
CA ILE A 258 17.58 -3.10 -5.89
C ILE A 258 18.98 -2.52 -5.66
N GLN A 259 19.91 -2.75 -6.58
CA GLN A 259 21.27 -2.21 -6.50
C GLN A 259 21.29 -0.67 -6.56
N GLU A 260 20.53 -0.06 -7.48
CA GLU A 260 20.35 1.39 -7.53
C GLU A 260 19.82 1.96 -6.20
N LEU A 261 18.92 1.24 -5.51
CA LEU A 261 18.41 1.65 -4.21
C LEU A 261 19.47 1.52 -3.10
N ARG A 262 20.34 0.51 -3.16
CA ARG A 262 21.48 0.37 -2.24
C ARG A 262 22.47 1.52 -2.40
N GLU A 263 22.78 1.89 -3.63
CA GLU A 263 23.66 3.02 -3.96
C GLU A 263 23.12 4.37 -3.45
N LYS A 264 21.79 4.48 -3.29
CA LYS A 264 21.13 5.64 -2.66
C LYS A 264 21.18 5.62 -1.11
N GLY A 265 21.95 4.71 -0.52
CA GLY A 265 22.16 4.64 0.93
C GLY A 265 21.19 3.72 1.69
N ASN A 266 20.47 2.83 1.01
CA ASN A 266 19.61 1.85 1.68
C ASN A 266 20.36 0.55 1.97
N ASP A 267 20.39 0.12 3.24
CA ASP A 267 20.95 -1.20 3.60
C ASP A 267 19.94 -2.33 3.35
N ILE A 268 19.68 -2.61 2.07
CA ILE A 268 18.72 -3.63 1.64
C ILE A 268 19.33 -5.03 1.81
N LYS A 269 18.52 -5.98 2.31
CA LYS A 269 18.84 -7.41 2.41
C LYS A 269 19.34 -7.96 1.07
N GLU A 270 20.08 -9.06 1.13
CA GLU A 270 20.38 -9.83 -0.07
C GLU A 270 19.17 -10.67 -0.47
N TYR A 271 18.81 -10.57 -1.74
CA TYR A 271 17.71 -11.30 -2.34
C TYR A 271 18.26 -12.12 -3.50
N LYS A 272 17.97 -13.42 -3.50
CA LYS A 272 18.32 -14.35 -4.58
C LYS A 272 17.05 -14.80 -5.28
N PHE A 273 17.07 -14.80 -6.60
CA PHE A 273 15.94 -15.25 -7.43
C PHE A 273 16.32 -16.44 -8.32
N ASP A 274 17.33 -17.21 -7.91
CA ASP A 274 17.91 -18.32 -8.68
C ASP A 274 16.85 -19.38 -9.02
N LEU A 275 15.97 -19.71 -8.07
CA LEU A 275 14.90 -20.69 -8.31
C LEU A 275 13.90 -20.15 -9.34
N LEU A 276 13.56 -18.86 -9.28
CA LEU A 276 12.67 -18.25 -10.28
C LEU A 276 13.31 -18.25 -11.67
N ASN A 277 14.61 -17.95 -11.75
CA ASN A 277 15.40 -17.96 -12.96
C ASN A 277 15.47 -19.37 -13.58
N GLU A 278 15.74 -20.39 -12.76
CA GLU A 278 15.74 -21.80 -13.17
C GLU A 278 14.38 -22.24 -13.73
N ARG A 279 13.28 -21.86 -13.05
CA ARG A 279 11.92 -22.16 -13.52
C ARG A 279 11.62 -21.52 -14.88
N LEU A 280 12.00 -20.26 -15.08
CA LEU A 280 11.83 -19.58 -16.37
C LEU A 280 12.64 -20.28 -17.47
N LYS A 281 13.89 -20.65 -17.20
CA LYS A 281 14.76 -21.37 -18.14
C LYS A 281 14.17 -22.73 -18.53
N ALA A 282 13.70 -23.50 -17.56
CA ALA A 282 13.05 -24.80 -17.79
C ALA A 282 11.77 -24.70 -18.65
N LYS A 283 11.15 -23.51 -18.71
CA LYS A 283 9.96 -23.22 -19.54
C LYS A 283 10.30 -22.53 -20.87
N GLY A 284 11.58 -22.44 -21.23
CA GLY A 284 12.02 -21.82 -22.49
C GLY A 284 11.90 -20.29 -22.52
N VAL A 285 11.78 -19.63 -21.37
CA VAL A 285 11.78 -18.16 -21.32
C VAL A 285 13.24 -17.68 -21.37
N GLN A 286 13.64 -17.07 -22.49
CA GLN A 286 15.03 -16.71 -22.77
C GLN A 286 15.58 -15.60 -21.86
N LYS A 287 14.73 -14.66 -21.42
CA LYS A 287 15.15 -13.50 -20.62
C LYS A 287 14.39 -13.44 -19.30
N SER A 288 15.14 -13.59 -18.21
CA SER A 288 14.69 -13.24 -16.88
C SER A 288 14.88 -11.75 -16.62
N PHE A 289 13.90 -11.13 -15.99
CA PHE A 289 13.92 -9.79 -15.43
C PHE A 289 13.93 -9.82 -13.89
N PHE A 290 14.05 -11.00 -13.27
CA PHE A 290 14.42 -11.04 -11.86
C PHE A 290 15.87 -10.57 -11.72
N GLY A 291 16.79 -11.12 -12.51
CA GLY A 291 18.21 -10.79 -12.50
C GLY A 291 19.05 -11.97 -12.09
#